data_AF-A0A8J6IDN6-F1
#
_entry.id   AF-A0A8J6IDN6-F1
#
_cell.length_a   1.000
_cell.length_b   1.000
_cell.length_c   1.000
_cell.angle_alpha   90.00
_cell.angle_beta   90.00
_cell.angle_gamma   90.00
#
_symmetry.space_group_name_H-M   'P 1'
#
loop_
_entity.id
_entity.type
_entity.pdbx_description
1 polymer ?
#
loop_
_entity_poly.entity_id
_entity_poly.type
_entity_poly.pdbx_seq_one_letter_code
_entity_poly.pdbx_strand_id
1 'polypeptide(L)'
;MDQTTELRRAYATLGISENATLEAARAAYSTWSMLLADLAVVGDASVTEGEASARTPEQAHVQSIFARHELDLAWYAIEQAHIDGALFVRRARGCSECSRTPAVRITLHSARGAGLRTRRATVSALVCRDCGLEAVARIQRDNRRYGWWGVLAPIWNVQAITRNSGERRFLRRVDAPPRRSAPAPRMSEEDLYTITRRPRSVRILGWLTGFAAIAMTVGMAVPASSGDPETPAPASSTSTGK
;
A
#
# COMPACT_ATOMS: atom_id res chain seq x y z
N MET A 1 -1.56 17.71 -19.54
CA MET A 1 -1.14 16.46 -20.22
C MET A 1 -0.82 15.45 -19.14
N ASP A 2 -1.12 14.16 -19.33
CA ASP A 2 -0.85 13.12 -18.32
C ASP A 2 0.65 12.77 -18.34
N GLN A 3 1.35 12.94 -17.22
CA GLN A 3 2.78 12.64 -17.08
C GLN A 3 3.11 11.21 -17.50
N THR A 4 2.18 10.26 -17.31
CA THR A 4 2.40 8.88 -17.72
C THR A 4 2.49 8.75 -19.25
N THR A 5 1.73 9.56 -19.99
CA THR A 5 1.72 9.52 -21.46
C THR A 5 2.98 10.16 -22.04
N GLU A 6 3.46 11.26 -21.45
CA GLU A 6 4.72 11.90 -21.84
C GLU A 6 5.91 10.96 -21.63
N LEU A 7 5.91 10.24 -20.51
CA LEU A 7 6.93 9.23 -20.23
C LEU A 7 6.91 8.08 -21.24
N ARG A 8 5.74 7.51 -21.55
CA ARG A 8 5.64 6.47 -22.58
C ARG A 8 6.19 6.93 -23.93
N ARG A 9 5.92 8.18 -24.30
CA ARG A 9 6.44 8.78 -25.54
C ARG A 9 7.97 8.86 -25.49
N ALA A 10 8.55 9.32 -24.38
CA ALA A 10 10.01 9.40 -24.21
C ALA A 10 10.71 8.02 -24.34
N TYR A 11 10.16 6.98 -23.70
CA TYR A 11 10.67 5.61 -23.84
C TYR A 11 10.55 5.09 -25.28
N ALA A 12 9.44 5.38 -25.95
CA ALA A 12 9.23 5.02 -27.35
C ALA A 12 10.23 5.73 -28.28
N THR A 13 10.54 7.01 -28.05
CA THR A 13 11.54 7.77 -28.82
C THR A 13 12.93 7.14 -28.72
N LEU A 14 13.31 6.64 -27.55
CA LEU A 14 14.58 5.93 -27.36
C LEU A 14 14.56 4.47 -27.86
N GLY A 15 13.40 3.93 -28.23
CA GLY A 15 13.26 2.54 -28.67
C GLY A 15 13.45 1.51 -27.55
N ILE A 16 13.19 1.90 -26.30
CA ILE A 16 13.38 1.05 -25.11
C ILE A 16 12.05 0.76 -24.42
N SER A 17 11.96 -0.38 -23.72
CA SER A 17 10.75 -0.73 -22.96
C SER A 17 10.54 0.22 -21.78
N GLU A 18 9.28 0.48 -21.41
CA GLU A 18 8.90 1.28 -20.21
C GLU A 18 9.52 0.75 -18.89
N ASN A 19 9.97 -0.50 -18.88
CA ASN A 19 10.61 -1.16 -17.72
C ASN A 19 12.15 -1.11 -17.75
N ALA A 20 12.76 -0.37 -18.70
CA ALA A 20 14.21 -0.31 -18.85
C ALA A 20 14.87 0.42 -17.67
N THR A 21 16.08 0.00 -17.29
CA THR A 21 16.87 0.68 -16.25
C THR A 21 17.38 2.03 -16.74
N LEU A 22 17.74 2.93 -15.81
CA LEU A 22 18.37 4.21 -16.17
C LEU A 22 19.66 3.99 -16.98
N GLU A 23 20.43 2.94 -16.65
CA GLU A 23 21.63 2.55 -17.42
C GLU A 23 21.29 2.15 -18.86
N ALA A 24 20.22 1.38 -19.06
CA ALA A 24 19.77 1.01 -20.41
C ALA A 24 19.27 2.24 -21.18
N ALA A 25 18.57 3.16 -20.52
CA ALA A 25 18.16 4.42 -21.15
C ALA A 25 19.37 5.29 -21.53
N ARG A 26 20.39 5.36 -20.66
CA ARG A 26 21.63 6.11 -20.92
C ARG A 26 22.40 5.51 -22.09
N ALA A 27 22.49 4.18 -22.14
CA ALA A 27 23.10 3.47 -23.26
C ALA A 27 22.35 3.75 -24.57
N ALA A 28 21.02 3.65 -24.59
CA ALA A 28 20.21 3.95 -25.76
C ALA A 28 20.40 5.40 -26.25
N TYR A 29 20.38 6.36 -25.33
CA TYR A 29 20.65 7.76 -25.65
C TYR A 29 22.05 7.97 -26.27
N SER A 30 23.07 7.33 -25.69
CA SER A 30 24.43 7.42 -26.23
C SER A 30 24.54 6.83 -27.65
N THR A 31 23.86 5.70 -27.92
CA THR A 31 23.82 5.09 -29.25
C THR A 31 23.14 6.00 -30.26
N TRP A 32 21.97 6.56 -29.91
CA TRP A 32 21.24 7.47 -30.80
C TRP A 32 21.98 8.77 -31.07
N SER A 33 22.66 9.34 -30.07
CA SER A 33 23.43 10.57 -30.26
C SER A 33 24.64 10.37 -31.17
N MET A 34 25.29 9.20 -31.15
CA MET A 34 26.34 8.84 -32.10
C MET A 34 25.78 8.67 -33.52
N LEU A 35 24.68 7.93 -33.68
CA LEU A 35 24.06 7.71 -35.01
C LEU A 35 23.59 9.01 -35.66
N LEU A 36 23.03 9.94 -34.88
CA LEU A 36 22.62 11.25 -35.38
C LEU A 36 23.82 12.15 -35.73
N ALA A 37 24.95 12.00 -35.03
CA ALA A 37 26.17 12.72 -35.38
C ALA A 37 26.75 12.25 -36.72
N ASP A 38 26.76 10.95 -36.98
CA ASP A 38 27.25 10.38 -38.25
C ASP A 38 26.36 10.80 -39.43
N LEU A 39 25.03 10.81 -39.25
CA LEU A 39 24.08 11.25 -40.27
C LEU A 39 24.27 12.72 -40.68
N ALA A 40 24.69 13.57 -39.75
CA ALA A 40 24.98 14.97 -40.05
C ALA A 40 26.22 15.16 -40.93
N VAL A 41 27.21 14.24 -40.85
CA VAL A 41 28.45 14.30 -41.64
C VAL A 41 28.27 13.76 -43.05
N VAL A 42 27.47 12.70 -43.23
CA VAL A 42 27.26 12.06 -44.54
C VAL A 42 26.49 12.95 -45.53
N GLY A 43 25.67 13.87 -45.02
CA GLY A 43 24.90 14.82 -45.84
C GLY A 43 25.75 15.70 -46.77
N ASP A 44 27.04 15.88 -46.46
CA ASP A 44 27.93 16.76 -47.20
C ASP A 44 28.78 16.05 -48.28
N ALA A 45 28.87 14.72 -48.27
CA ALA A 45 30.00 14.03 -48.92
C ALA A 45 29.71 13.28 -50.23
N SER A 46 28.48 12.86 -50.56
CA SER A 46 28.28 12.11 -51.82
C SER A 46 26.81 12.01 -52.26
N VAL A 47 26.39 12.91 -53.14
CA VAL A 47 25.17 12.72 -53.94
C VAL A 47 25.60 12.34 -55.35
N THR A 48 25.69 11.03 -55.61
CA THR A 48 25.75 10.48 -56.97
C THR A 48 24.35 10.58 -57.60
N GLU A 49 24.29 11.15 -58.81
CA GLU A 49 23.13 11.73 -59.49
C GLU A 49 21.99 10.77 -59.91
N GLY A 50 21.96 9.52 -59.44
CA GLY A 50 20.94 8.54 -59.83
C GLY A 50 19.86 8.38 -58.77
N GLU A 51 18.69 9.00 -58.97
CA GLU A 51 17.43 8.72 -58.25
C GLU A 51 17.28 9.21 -56.79
N ALA A 52 17.87 10.36 -56.44
CA ALA A 52 17.57 11.05 -55.17
C ALA A 52 16.30 11.90 -55.28
N SER A 53 15.17 11.33 -54.87
CA SER A 53 13.88 12.00 -54.76
C SER A 53 13.90 13.15 -53.72
N ALA A 54 13.97 14.39 -54.20
CA ALA A 54 13.35 15.61 -53.66
C ALA A 54 13.60 16.08 -52.21
N ARG A 55 14.64 15.64 -51.49
CA ARG A 55 15.06 16.30 -50.24
C ARG A 55 16.31 17.14 -50.46
N THR A 56 16.22 18.43 -50.16
CA THR A 56 17.40 19.32 -50.18
C THR A 56 18.31 18.98 -48.99
N PRO A 57 19.64 19.12 -49.12
CA PRO A 57 20.57 18.90 -48.00
C PRO A 57 20.23 19.76 -46.78
N GLU A 58 19.69 20.96 -47.00
CA GLU A 58 19.17 21.85 -45.96
C GLU A 58 18.03 21.21 -45.16
N GLN A 59 17.08 20.52 -45.81
CA GLN A 59 16.00 19.81 -45.12
C GLN A 59 16.54 18.66 -44.26
N ALA A 60 17.56 17.94 -44.74
CA ALA A 60 18.19 16.86 -43.98
C ALA A 60 18.89 17.40 -42.72
N HIS A 61 19.61 18.53 -42.84
CA HIS A 61 20.25 19.19 -41.71
C HIS A 61 19.23 19.64 -40.65
N VAL A 62 18.17 20.33 -41.07
CA VAL A 62 17.09 20.77 -40.18
C VAL A 62 16.42 19.59 -39.49
N GLN A 63 16.16 18.50 -40.22
CA GLN A 63 15.57 17.28 -39.65
C GLN A 63 16.48 16.63 -38.59
N SER A 64 17.80 16.66 -38.79
CA SER A 64 18.77 16.14 -37.80
C SER A 64 18.79 16.96 -36.50
N ILE A 65 18.66 18.29 -36.59
CA ILE A 65 18.59 19.17 -35.43
C ILE A 65 17.32 18.89 -34.62
N PHE A 66 16.17 18.78 -35.29
CA PHE A 66 14.90 18.46 -34.62
C PHE A 66 14.96 17.08 -33.95
N ALA A 67 15.51 16.06 -34.62
CA ALA A 67 15.66 14.73 -34.04
C ALA A 67 16.54 14.74 -32.78
N ARG A 68 17.64 15.52 -32.79
CA ARG A 68 18.53 15.66 -31.63
C ARG A 68 17.83 16.36 -30.47
N HIS A 69 17.06 17.39 -30.75
CA HIS A 69 16.28 18.09 -29.73
C HIS A 69 15.20 17.20 -29.09
N GLU A 70 14.46 16.42 -29.89
CA GLU A 70 13.48 15.46 -29.35
C GLU A 70 14.15 14.37 -28.49
N LEU A 71 15.34 13.92 -28.89
CA LEU A 71 16.13 12.95 -28.13
C LEU A 71 16.56 13.51 -26.77
N ASP A 72 17.05 14.75 -26.73
CA ASP A 72 17.47 15.42 -25.50
C ASP A 72 16.29 15.66 -24.55
N LEU A 73 15.12 16.05 -25.07
CA LEU A 73 13.90 16.19 -24.28
C LEU A 73 13.43 14.84 -23.71
N ALA A 74 13.49 13.77 -24.51
CA ALA A 74 13.14 12.42 -24.06
C ALA A 74 14.09 11.93 -22.95
N TRP A 75 15.40 12.16 -23.11
CA TRP A 75 16.39 11.85 -22.08
C TRP A 75 16.12 12.62 -20.79
N TYR A 76 15.92 13.94 -20.87
CA TYR A 76 15.66 14.78 -19.71
C TYR A 76 14.39 14.38 -18.97
N ALA A 77 13.31 14.04 -19.69
CA ALA A 77 12.07 13.56 -19.08
C ALA A 77 12.27 12.25 -18.31
N ILE A 78 13.07 11.32 -18.85
CA ILE A 78 13.38 10.04 -18.20
C ILE A 78 14.28 10.25 -16.98
N GLU A 79 15.30 11.10 -17.10
CA GLU A 79 16.21 11.42 -16.00
C GLU A 79 15.47 12.10 -14.85
N GLN A 80 14.67 13.11 -15.15
CA GLN A 80 13.86 13.84 -14.16
C GLN A 80 12.88 12.90 -13.45
N ALA A 81 12.16 12.06 -14.20
CA ALA A 81 11.23 11.12 -13.58
C ALA A 81 11.94 9.98 -12.83
N HIS A 82 13.24 9.74 -13.07
CA HIS A 82 14.06 8.87 -12.24
C HIS A 82 14.47 9.55 -10.92
N ILE A 83 14.88 10.83 -11.00
CA ILE A 83 15.22 11.66 -9.83
C ILE A 83 13.99 11.81 -8.92
N ASP A 84 12.82 12.07 -9.51
CA ASP A 84 11.55 12.23 -8.81
C ASP A 84 10.94 10.88 -8.37
N GLY A 85 11.56 9.76 -8.75
CA GLY A 85 11.14 8.41 -8.39
C GLY A 85 9.84 7.95 -9.05
N ALA A 86 9.35 8.67 -10.07
CA ALA A 86 8.13 8.39 -10.81
C ALA A 86 8.27 7.19 -11.78
N LEU A 87 9.47 6.95 -12.32
CA LEU A 87 9.74 5.91 -13.33
C LEU A 87 10.27 4.59 -12.80
N PHE A 88 10.48 4.46 -11.50
CA PHE A 88 10.53 3.13 -10.95
C PHE A 88 9.10 2.58 -11.00
N VAL A 89 8.75 1.94 -12.13
CA VAL A 89 8.19 0.59 -12.02
C VAL A 89 9.19 -0.12 -11.13
N ARG A 90 8.97 -0.04 -9.81
CA ARG A 90 9.70 -0.85 -8.85
C ARG A 90 9.62 -2.22 -9.50
N ARG A 91 10.74 -2.80 -9.98
CA ARG A 91 10.83 -4.23 -10.29
C ARG A 91 9.90 -4.87 -9.29
N ALA A 92 8.77 -5.45 -9.72
CA ALA A 92 7.65 -5.72 -8.80
C ALA A 92 8.29 -6.43 -7.61
N ARG A 93 8.55 -5.68 -6.52
CA ARG A 93 9.65 -6.07 -5.64
C ARG A 93 9.11 -7.37 -5.10
N GLY A 94 9.78 -8.48 -5.42
CA GLY A 94 9.27 -9.77 -5.00
C GLY A 94 8.98 -9.67 -3.51
N CYS A 95 7.98 -10.41 -3.03
CA CYS A 95 7.58 -10.36 -1.63
C CYS A 95 8.81 -10.21 -0.72
N SER A 96 8.82 -9.24 0.20
CA SER A 96 9.99 -8.95 1.04
C SER A 96 10.45 -10.16 1.86
N GLU A 97 9.56 -11.14 2.05
CA GLU A 97 9.80 -12.40 2.75
C GLU A 97 10.29 -13.54 1.83
N CYS A 98 9.56 -13.79 0.73
CA CYS A 98 9.80 -14.98 -0.12
C CYS A 98 10.27 -14.66 -1.55
N SER A 99 10.43 -13.38 -1.88
CA SER A 99 10.82 -12.85 -3.19
C SER A 99 9.93 -13.25 -4.38
N ARG A 100 8.73 -13.80 -4.14
CA ARG A 100 7.77 -14.18 -5.20
C ARG A 100 6.94 -13.01 -5.70
N THR A 101 6.50 -13.10 -6.96
CA THR A 101 5.55 -12.17 -7.62
C THR A 101 4.23 -12.90 -7.91
N PRO A 102 3.08 -12.19 -7.93
CA PRO A 102 2.91 -10.76 -7.68
C PRO A 102 3.02 -10.42 -6.18
N ALA A 103 3.62 -9.26 -5.90
CA ALA A 103 3.72 -8.72 -4.54
C ALA A 103 3.00 -7.37 -4.49
N VAL A 104 2.22 -7.16 -3.43
CA VAL A 104 1.42 -5.97 -3.23
C VAL A 104 1.85 -5.26 -1.95
N ARG A 105 1.76 -3.93 -1.94
CA ARG A 105 1.99 -3.15 -0.73
C ARG A 105 0.74 -3.22 0.13
N ILE A 106 0.89 -3.69 1.37
CA ILE A 106 -0.17 -3.68 2.37
C ILE A 106 0.26 -2.85 3.57
N THR A 107 -0.71 -2.29 4.25
CA THR A 107 -0.52 -1.55 5.51
C THR A 107 -1.25 -2.27 6.64
N LEU A 108 -0.50 -2.71 7.64
CA LEU A 108 -1.04 -3.44 8.77
C LEU A 108 -1.05 -2.55 10.01
N HIS A 109 -2.15 -2.58 10.75
CA HIS A 109 -2.33 -1.80 11.97
C HIS A 109 -2.28 -2.70 13.20
N SER A 110 -1.46 -2.32 14.18
CA SER A 110 -1.39 -2.98 15.47
C SER A 110 -1.77 -2.02 16.60
N ALA A 111 -2.52 -2.52 17.56
CA ALA A 111 -2.92 -1.81 18.76
C ALA A 111 -2.56 -2.69 19.97
N ARG A 112 -1.60 -2.23 20.77
CA ARG A 112 -1.15 -2.93 21.97
C ARG A 112 -1.48 -2.09 23.20
N GLY A 113 -2.36 -2.62 24.03
CA GLY A 113 -2.63 -2.09 25.36
C GLY A 113 -1.47 -2.39 26.30
N ALA A 114 -1.02 -1.36 27.04
CA ALA A 114 0.00 -1.45 28.07
C ALA A 114 -0.44 -0.61 29.28
N GLY A 115 -1.32 -1.18 30.11
CA GLY A 115 -1.93 -0.49 31.24
C GLY A 115 -2.80 0.68 30.79
N LEU A 116 -2.46 1.90 31.24
CA LEU A 116 -3.17 3.13 30.89
C LEU A 116 -2.82 3.69 29.51
N ARG A 117 -1.73 3.22 28.87
CA ARG A 117 -1.28 3.72 27.57
C ARG A 117 -1.54 2.68 26.48
N THR A 118 -2.09 3.14 25.35
CA THR A 118 -2.24 2.32 24.15
C THR A 118 -1.15 2.70 23.15
N ARG A 119 -0.34 1.73 22.71
CA ARG A 119 0.62 1.94 21.63
C ARG A 119 -0.01 1.50 20.31
N ARG A 120 -0.03 2.42 19.34
CA ARG A 120 -0.47 2.16 17.97
C ARG A 120 0.76 2.12 17.08
N ALA A 121 0.85 1.11 16.22
CA ALA A 121 1.91 1.05 15.21
C ALA A 121 1.31 0.63 13.87
N THR A 122 1.77 1.28 12.81
CA THR A 122 1.41 0.97 11.42
C THR A 122 2.66 0.44 10.73
N VAL A 123 2.55 -0.73 10.12
CA VAL A 123 3.66 -1.37 9.39
C VAL A 123 3.26 -1.46 7.93
N SER A 124 4.07 -0.87 7.04
CA SER A 124 3.92 -1.00 5.60
C SER A 124 4.87 -2.09 5.11
N ALA A 125 4.36 -3.10 4.42
CA ALA A 125 5.16 -4.20 3.89
C ALA A 125 4.75 -4.52 2.45
N LEU A 126 5.69 -5.04 1.67
CA LEU A 126 5.44 -5.46 0.29
C LEU A 126 5.49 -6.98 0.23
N VAL A 127 4.34 -7.64 0.14
CA VAL A 127 4.22 -9.10 0.34
C VAL A 127 3.37 -9.75 -0.73
N CYS A 128 3.61 -11.03 -0.99
CA CYS A 128 2.72 -11.85 -1.81
C CYS A 128 1.44 -12.20 -1.01
N ARG A 129 0.45 -12.79 -1.69
CA ARG A 129 -0.80 -13.27 -1.08
C ARG A 129 -0.56 -14.11 0.19
N ASP A 130 0.28 -15.13 0.11
CA ASP A 130 0.43 -16.12 1.19
C ASP A 130 1.13 -15.52 2.42
N CYS A 131 2.31 -14.89 2.22
CA CYS A 131 3.03 -14.22 3.29
C CYS A 131 2.20 -13.08 3.91
N GLY A 132 1.44 -12.34 3.09
CA GLY A 132 0.54 -11.29 3.57
C GLY A 132 -0.59 -11.83 4.43
N LEU A 133 -1.23 -12.93 4.03
CA LEU A 133 -2.29 -13.57 4.82
C LEU A 133 -1.77 -14.07 6.18
N GLU A 134 -0.55 -14.60 6.20
CA GLU A 134 0.10 -15.03 7.43
C GLU A 134 0.45 -13.84 8.35
N ALA A 135 1.01 -12.77 7.78
CA ALA A 135 1.32 -11.54 8.50
C ALA A 135 0.06 -10.91 9.13
N VAL A 136 -1.04 -10.84 8.37
CA VAL A 136 -2.35 -10.38 8.89
C VAL A 136 -2.83 -11.29 10.02
N ALA A 137 -2.75 -12.62 9.86
CA ALA A 137 -3.20 -13.57 10.89
C ALA A 137 -2.35 -13.46 12.17
N ARG A 138 -1.06 -13.19 12.05
CA ARG A 138 -0.14 -12.95 13.18
C ARG A 138 -0.52 -11.67 13.93
N ILE A 139 -0.62 -10.53 13.23
CA ILE A 139 -1.01 -9.25 13.85
C ILE A 139 -2.43 -9.30 14.43
N GLN A 140 -3.39 -9.97 13.78
CA GLN A 140 -4.73 -10.15 14.34
C GLN A 140 -4.73 -11.03 15.60
N ARG A 141 -3.83 -12.02 15.72
CA ARG A 141 -3.67 -12.79 16.97
C ARG A 141 -3.12 -11.90 18.08
N ASP A 142 -2.16 -11.04 17.78
CA ASP A 142 -1.57 -10.11 18.75
C ASP A 142 -2.56 -9.03 19.19
N ASN A 143 -3.28 -8.41 18.27
CA ASN A 143 -4.36 -7.45 18.56
C ASN A 143 -5.46 -8.08 19.45
N ARG A 144 -5.85 -9.33 19.19
CA ARG A 144 -6.81 -10.05 20.03
C ARG A 144 -6.27 -10.43 21.41
N ARG A 145 -4.95 -10.49 21.58
CA ARG A 145 -4.32 -10.88 22.85
C ARG A 145 -3.99 -9.67 23.72
N TYR A 146 -3.53 -8.59 23.11
CA TYR A 146 -2.99 -7.43 23.82
C TYR A 146 -3.79 -6.14 23.59
N GLY A 147 -4.71 -6.10 22.63
CA GLY A 147 -5.48 -4.89 22.32
C GLY A 147 -6.65 -4.60 23.25
N TRP A 148 -6.93 -5.46 24.24
CA TRP A 148 -8.06 -5.30 25.16
C TRP A 148 -7.68 -4.64 26.50
N TRP A 149 -6.39 -4.42 26.75
CA TRP A 149 -5.91 -3.88 28.01
C TRP A 149 -5.93 -2.35 27.98
N GLY A 150 -6.83 -1.73 28.76
CA GLY A 150 -6.94 -0.27 28.94
C GLY A 150 -8.32 0.27 28.59
N VAL A 151 -8.62 1.50 29.03
CA VAL A 151 -9.96 2.11 28.89
C VAL A 151 -10.35 2.35 27.43
N LEU A 152 -9.45 2.94 26.64
CA LEU A 152 -9.69 3.22 25.22
C LEU A 152 -9.15 2.14 24.28
N ALA A 153 -8.42 1.15 24.80
CA ALA A 153 -7.79 0.12 23.98
C ALA A 153 -8.78 -0.71 23.14
N PRO A 154 -9.96 -1.11 23.65
CA PRO A 154 -10.96 -1.85 22.87
C PRO A 154 -11.40 -1.11 21.60
N ILE A 155 -11.61 0.21 21.69
CA ILE A 155 -12.06 1.03 20.55
C ILE A 155 -11.00 1.02 19.44
N TRP A 156 -9.74 1.30 19.80
CA TRP A 156 -8.62 1.28 18.85
C TRP A 156 -8.35 -0.12 18.30
N ASN A 157 -8.54 -1.16 19.11
CA ASN A 157 -8.37 -2.54 18.70
C ASN A 157 -9.42 -2.97 17.67
N VAL A 158 -10.69 -2.62 17.89
CA VAL A 158 -11.77 -2.86 16.92
C VAL A 158 -11.45 -2.15 15.60
N GLN A 159 -11.02 -0.88 15.65
CA GLN A 159 -10.62 -0.16 14.44
C GLN A 159 -9.46 -0.83 13.70
N ALA A 160 -8.43 -1.28 14.40
CA ALA A 160 -7.29 -2.00 13.81
C ALA A 160 -7.71 -3.35 13.21
N ILE A 161 -8.57 -4.11 13.87
CA ILE A 161 -9.09 -5.39 13.37
C ILE A 161 -9.92 -5.18 12.10
N THR A 162 -10.77 -4.16 12.07
CA THR A 162 -11.60 -3.84 10.90
C THR A 162 -10.74 -3.45 9.70
N ARG A 163 -9.76 -2.55 9.87
CA ARG A 163 -8.82 -2.18 8.80
C ARG A 163 -8.02 -3.37 8.28
N ASN A 164 -7.44 -4.17 9.18
CA ASN A 164 -6.71 -5.38 8.79
C ASN A 164 -7.60 -6.43 8.11
N SER A 165 -8.89 -6.46 8.42
CA SER A 165 -9.84 -7.35 7.74
C SER A 165 -10.11 -6.90 6.30
N GLY A 166 -10.09 -5.60 6.03
CA GLY A 166 -10.11 -5.04 4.68
C GLY A 166 -8.89 -5.50 3.85
N GLU A 167 -7.69 -5.33 4.42
CA GLU A 167 -6.44 -5.82 3.80
C GLU A 167 -6.46 -7.34 3.55
N ARG A 168 -7.02 -8.12 4.49
CA ARG A 168 -7.18 -9.56 4.33
C ARG A 168 -8.08 -9.92 3.14
N ARG A 169 -9.19 -9.20 2.97
CA ARG A 169 -10.11 -9.38 1.82
C ARG A 169 -9.43 -8.97 0.53
N PHE A 170 -8.66 -7.88 0.53
CA PHE A 170 -7.85 -7.46 -0.60
C PHE A 170 -6.84 -8.54 -1.01
N LEU A 171 -6.04 -9.04 -0.07
CA LEU A 171 -5.05 -10.11 -0.33
C LEU A 171 -5.67 -11.40 -0.87
N ARG A 172 -6.90 -11.76 -0.45
CA ARG A 172 -7.61 -12.92 -1.00
C ARG A 172 -7.99 -12.78 -2.47
N ARG A 173 -8.09 -11.54 -2.97
CA ARG A 173 -8.38 -11.23 -4.39
C ARG A 173 -7.12 -11.15 -5.24
N VAL A 174 -5.94 -10.96 -4.63
CA VAL A 174 -4.67 -10.99 -5.34
C VAL A 174 -4.38 -12.42 -5.80
N ASP A 175 -3.82 -12.56 -7.00
CA ASP A 175 -3.43 -13.87 -7.51
C ASP A 175 -2.39 -14.54 -6.61
N ALA A 176 -2.54 -15.85 -6.44
CA ALA A 176 -1.55 -16.62 -5.72
C ALA A 176 -0.24 -16.63 -6.52
N PRO A 177 0.93 -16.42 -5.88
CA PRO A 177 2.20 -16.55 -6.58
C PRO A 177 2.32 -17.97 -7.16
N PRO A 178 2.90 -18.13 -8.36
CA PRO A 178 3.07 -19.45 -8.95
C PRO A 178 3.83 -20.33 -7.96
N ARG A 179 3.31 -21.54 -7.72
CA ARG A 179 3.97 -22.50 -6.85
C ARG A 179 5.29 -22.86 -7.50
N ARG A 180 6.39 -22.30 -7.00
CA ARG A 180 7.71 -22.90 -7.22
C ARG A 180 7.62 -24.31 -6.67
N SER A 181 7.97 -25.31 -7.47
CA SER A 181 8.20 -26.68 -6.99
C SER A 181 9.10 -26.56 -5.78
N ALA A 182 8.52 -26.74 -4.58
CA ALA A 182 9.29 -26.57 -3.36
C ALA A 182 10.40 -27.63 -3.39
N PRO A 183 11.67 -27.26 -3.22
CA PRO A 183 12.66 -28.24 -2.77
C PRO A 183 12.06 -28.88 -1.51
N ALA A 184 12.11 -30.20 -1.41
CA ALA A 184 11.50 -30.94 -0.30
C ALA A 184 11.81 -30.26 1.04
N PRO A 185 10.80 -29.98 1.89
CA PRO A 185 11.02 -29.26 3.13
C PRO A 185 12.05 -30.02 3.97
N ARG A 186 13.18 -29.37 4.25
CA ARG A 186 14.10 -29.84 5.30
C ARG A 186 13.40 -29.53 6.62
N MET A 187 12.75 -30.54 7.22
CA MET A 187 12.26 -30.42 8.59
C MET A 187 13.46 -30.15 9.49
N SER A 188 13.55 -28.96 10.07
CA SER A 188 14.44 -28.72 11.21
C SER A 188 13.82 -29.35 12.46
N GLU A 189 14.62 -30.15 13.17
CA GLU A 189 14.24 -30.95 14.33
C GLU A 189 13.63 -30.11 15.48
N GLU A 190 13.91 -28.82 15.51
CA GLU A 190 13.41 -27.86 16.50
C GLU A 190 11.90 -27.54 16.36
N ASP A 191 11.30 -27.74 15.19
CA ASP A 191 9.86 -27.52 14.97
C ASP A 191 8.98 -28.66 15.50
N LEU A 192 9.55 -29.82 15.84
CA LEU A 192 8.80 -30.95 16.42
C LEU A 192 8.42 -30.75 17.89
N TYR A 193 9.07 -29.84 18.63
CA TYR A 193 9.01 -29.86 20.10
C TYR A 193 8.26 -28.71 20.78
N THR A 194 7.68 -27.74 20.07
CA THR A 194 7.08 -26.57 20.75
C THR A 194 5.64 -26.24 20.35
N ILE A 195 4.72 -27.17 20.58
CA ILE A 195 3.28 -26.84 20.68
C ILE A 195 2.83 -26.90 22.15
N THR A 196 3.30 -25.95 22.97
CA THR A 196 2.69 -25.73 24.28
C THR A 196 1.36 -24.99 24.10
N ARG A 197 0.24 -25.74 24.10
CA ARG A 197 -1.11 -25.18 24.23
C ARG A 197 -1.24 -24.51 25.60
N ARG A 198 -1.22 -23.17 25.64
CA ARG A 198 -1.51 -22.43 26.88
C ARG A 198 -3.01 -22.36 27.18
N PRO A 199 -3.39 -22.41 28.47
CA PRO A 199 -4.78 -22.56 28.91
C PRO A 199 -5.64 -21.34 28.57
N ARG A 200 -6.86 -21.64 28.11
CA ARG A 200 -7.88 -20.71 27.60
C ARG A 200 -8.47 -19.77 28.68
N SER A 201 -8.21 -20.02 29.96
CA SER A 201 -8.89 -19.41 31.11
C SER A 201 -8.56 -17.91 31.32
N VAL A 202 -7.39 -17.44 30.90
CA VAL A 202 -6.98 -16.03 31.14
C VAL A 202 -7.77 -15.02 30.31
N ARG A 203 -8.46 -15.44 29.25
CA ARG A 203 -9.25 -14.52 28.39
C ARG A 203 -10.58 -14.09 28.99
N ILE A 204 -11.20 -14.90 29.84
CA ILE A 204 -12.56 -14.61 30.35
C ILE A 204 -12.49 -13.51 31.42
N LEU A 205 -11.44 -13.50 32.23
CA LEU A 205 -11.29 -12.53 33.32
C LEU A 205 -11.14 -11.08 32.82
N GLY A 206 -10.47 -10.87 31.68
CA GLY A 206 -10.29 -9.54 31.10
C GLY A 206 -11.57 -8.93 30.51
N TRP A 207 -12.52 -9.73 30.04
CA TRP A 207 -13.82 -9.23 29.58
C TRP A 207 -14.72 -8.85 30.75
N LEU A 208 -14.72 -9.63 31.83
CA LEU A 208 -15.53 -9.35 33.01
C LEU A 208 -15.13 -8.02 33.67
N THR A 209 -13.83 -7.72 33.77
CA THR A 209 -13.37 -6.43 34.33
C THR A 209 -13.75 -5.25 33.44
N GLY A 210 -13.67 -5.39 32.12
CA GLY A 210 -14.12 -4.36 31.17
C GLY A 210 -15.62 -4.07 31.26
N PHE A 211 -16.46 -5.12 31.28
CA PHE A 211 -17.91 -4.95 31.43
C PHE A 211 -18.30 -4.40 32.79
N ALA A 212 -17.67 -4.83 33.87
CA ALA A 212 -17.92 -4.30 35.21
C ALA A 212 -17.61 -2.81 35.30
N ALA A 213 -16.49 -2.36 34.71
CA ALA A 213 -16.14 -0.94 34.67
C ALA A 213 -17.16 -0.11 33.89
N ILE A 214 -17.60 -0.58 32.72
CA ILE A 214 -18.63 0.11 31.92
C ILE A 214 -19.95 0.15 32.68
N ALA A 215 -20.38 -0.98 33.26
CA ALA A 215 -21.61 -1.05 34.05
C ALA A 215 -21.58 -0.12 35.26
N MET A 216 -20.45 0.02 35.95
CA MET A 216 -20.29 1.02 37.03
C MET A 216 -20.40 2.46 36.50
N THR A 217 -19.77 2.79 35.37
CA THR A 217 -19.84 4.15 34.82
C THR A 217 -21.23 4.52 34.32
N VAL A 218 -21.94 3.59 33.68
CA VAL A 218 -23.32 3.81 33.20
C VAL A 218 -24.29 3.84 34.38
N GLY A 219 -24.10 2.96 35.37
CA GLY A 219 -24.94 2.89 36.57
C GLY A 219 -24.90 4.16 37.43
N MET A 220 -23.76 4.88 37.46
CA MET A 220 -23.68 6.18 38.16
C MET A 220 -24.23 7.36 37.34
N ALA A 221 -24.40 7.19 36.02
CA ALA A 221 -24.89 8.25 35.14
C ALA A 221 -26.42 8.22 34.94
N VAL A 222 -27.11 7.19 35.43
CA VAL A 222 -28.57 7.18 35.50
C VAL A 222 -28.96 7.87 36.81
N PRO A 223 -29.37 9.16 36.80
CA PRO A 223 -29.92 9.76 38.01
C PRO A 223 -31.10 8.88 38.42
N ALA A 224 -31.08 8.41 39.66
CA ALA A 224 -32.24 7.77 40.25
C ALA A 224 -33.38 8.77 40.10
N SER A 225 -34.29 8.47 39.17
CA SER A 225 -35.59 9.11 39.07
C SER A 225 -36.31 8.78 40.38
N SER A 226 -36.05 9.60 41.41
CA SER A 226 -36.92 9.68 42.56
C SER A 226 -38.22 10.23 42.01
N GLY A 227 -39.16 9.35 41.71
CA GLY A 227 -40.52 9.75 41.42
C GLY A 227 -41.02 10.53 42.63
N ASP A 228 -41.21 11.83 42.46
CA ASP A 228 -41.91 12.64 43.44
C ASP A 228 -43.31 12.02 43.59
N PRO A 229 -43.72 11.63 44.81
CA PRO A 229 -45.06 11.11 45.03
C PRO A 229 -46.06 12.20 44.69
N GLU A 230 -46.82 11.97 43.64
CA GLU A 230 -47.89 12.83 43.15
C GLU A 230 -48.83 13.14 44.33
N THR A 231 -48.81 14.38 44.79
CA THR A 231 -49.65 14.83 45.90
C THR A 231 -51.10 14.83 45.38
N PRO A 232 -52.01 14.03 45.96
CA PRO A 232 -53.38 13.97 45.46
C PRO A 232 -54.07 15.32 45.65
N ALA A 233 -54.70 15.82 44.59
CA ALA A 233 -55.39 17.09 44.55
C ALA A 233 -56.50 17.17 45.62
N PRO A 234 -56.71 18.34 46.27
CA PRO A 234 -57.77 18.50 47.26
C PRO A 234 -59.15 18.44 46.59
N ALA A 235 -60.03 17.61 47.16
CA ALA A 235 -61.41 17.46 46.71
C ALA A 235 -62.17 18.79 46.82
N SER A 236 -62.64 19.31 45.69
CA SER A 236 -63.55 20.44 45.61
C SER A 236 -64.94 20.04 46.10
N SER A 237 -65.30 20.47 47.31
CA SER A 237 -66.65 20.36 47.85
C SER A 237 -67.60 21.32 47.12
N THR A 238 -68.50 20.79 46.31
CA THR A 238 -69.62 21.54 45.72
C THR A 238 -70.67 21.76 46.80
N SER A 239 -70.82 23.00 47.29
CA SER A 239 -71.95 23.37 48.16
C SER A 239 -73.18 23.66 47.31
N THR A 240 -74.20 22.81 47.43
CA THR A 240 -75.56 23.07 46.94
C THR A 240 -76.29 23.89 48.01
N GLY A 241 -76.53 25.17 47.75
CA GLY A 241 -77.33 26.06 48.60
C GLY A 241 -78.52 26.61 47.84
N LYS A 242 -79.71 26.39 48.40
CA LYS A 242 -81.03 26.83 47.95
C LYS A 242 -81.20 28.34 47.92
#